data_AF-A0A3B8M6L1-F1
#
_entry.id   AF-A0A3B8M6L1-F1
#
_cell.length_a   1.000
_cell.length_b   1.000
_cell.length_c   1.000
_cell.angle_alpha   90.00
_cell.angle_beta   90.00
_cell.angle_gamma   90.00
#
_symmetry.space_group_name_H-M   'P 1'
#
loop_
_entity.id
_entity.type
_entity.pdbx_description
1 polymer ?
#
loop_
_entity_poly.entity_id
_entity_poly.type
_entity_poly.pdbx_seq_one_letter_code
_entity_poly.pdbx_strand_id
1 'polypeptide(L)'
;SVYYRQLPYDLFGLFASRIFPLILLVALIGGGLGIANEKKIGFRLAVSAAIYSVVATLWIGIRYDPQLLGLLLRLMFDIVLVVLLLHPQSKEYRRIWFT
;
A
#
# COMPACT_ATOMS: atom_id res chain seq x y z
N SER A 1 -2.55 -0.20 -12.71
CA SER A 1 -1.51 0.85 -12.59
C SER A 1 -0.15 0.23 -12.87
N VAL A 2 0.72 0.89 -13.67
CA VAL A 2 2.08 0.40 -14.00
C VAL A 2 2.93 0.24 -12.72
N TYR A 3 2.83 1.20 -11.81
CA TYR A 3 3.52 1.24 -10.51
C TYR A 3 3.48 -0.07 -9.73
N TYR A 4 2.30 -0.67 -9.58
CA TYR A 4 2.14 -1.90 -8.77
C TYR A 4 2.53 -3.18 -9.49
N ARG A 5 2.83 -3.11 -10.79
CA ARG A 5 3.17 -4.24 -11.65
C ARG A 5 4.65 -4.31 -11.96
N GLN A 6 5.32 -3.17 -12.00
CA GLN A 6 6.72 -3.06 -12.42
C GLN A 6 7.67 -3.65 -11.37
N LEU A 7 7.47 -3.35 -10.09
CA LEU A 7 8.31 -3.91 -9.03
C LEU A 7 8.25 -5.45 -9.00
N PRO A 8 7.08 -6.11 -9.00
CA PRO A 8 7.01 -7.57 -9.04
C PRO A 8 7.56 -8.16 -10.34
N TYR A 9 7.41 -7.44 -11.45
CA TYR A 9 7.98 -7.85 -12.74
C TYR A 9 9.50 -7.90 -12.67
N ASP A 10 10.13 -6.86 -12.14
CA ASP A 10 11.58 -6.74 -12.07
C ASP A 10 12.21 -7.75 -11.10
N LEU A 11 11.48 -8.18 -10.07
CA LEU A 11 11.98 -9.11 -9.05
C LEU A 11 11.67 -10.58 -9.36
N PHE A 12 10.49 -10.87 -9.92
CA PHE A 12 9.95 -12.23 -10.01
C PHE A 12 9.38 -12.57 -11.40
N GLY A 13 9.41 -11.63 -12.34
CA GLY A 13 8.98 -11.83 -13.72
C GLY A 13 7.48 -11.65 -13.99
N LEU A 14 7.07 -12.05 -15.19
CA LEU A 14 5.76 -11.75 -15.76
C LEU A 14 4.59 -12.29 -14.92
N PHE A 15 4.73 -13.49 -14.37
CA PHE A 15 3.69 -14.14 -13.57
C PHE A 15 3.34 -13.33 -12.32
N ALA A 16 4.35 -12.93 -11.54
CA ALA A 16 4.16 -12.12 -10.34
C ALA A 16 3.53 -10.76 -10.66
N SER A 17 3.93 -10.12 -11.76
CA SER A 17 3.35 -8.84 -12.24
C SER A 17 1.84 -8.89 -12.49
N ARG A 18 1.30 -10.07 -12.82
CA ARG A 18 -0.14 -10.27 -13.04
C ARG A 18 -0.89 -10.49 -11.73
N ILE A 19 -0.28 -11.17 -10.76
CA ILE A 19 -0.93 -11.59 -9.52
C ILE A 19 -0.84 -10.52 -8.42
N PHE A 20 0.29 -9.83 -8.29
CA PHE A 20 0.50 -8.85 -7.22
C PHE A 20 -0.58 -7.75 -7.16
N PRO A 21 -1.06 -7.18 -8.27
CA PRO A 21 -2.16 -6.23 -8.24
C PRO A 21 -3.45 -6.81 -7.65
N LEU A 22 -3.72 -8.11 -7.86
CA LEU A 22 -4.88 -8.80 -7.28
C LEU A 22 -4.70 -8.99 -5.78
N ILE A 23 -3.50 -9.38 -5.34
CA ILE A 23 -3.17 -9.48 -3.91
C ILE A 23 -3.33 -8.12 -3.24
N LEU A 24 -2.84 -7.05 -3.86
CA LEU A 24 -3.00 -5.68 -3.36
C LEU A 24 -4.47 -5.27 -3.28
N LEU A 25 -5.27 -5.59 -4.30
CA LEU A 25 -6.70 -5.31 -4.31
C LEU A 25 -7.37 -5.99 -3.11
N VAL A 26 -7.10 -7.28 -2.90
CA VAL A 26 -7.64 -8.04 -1.76
C VAL A 26 -7.15 -7.46 -0.43
N ALA A 27 -5.88 -7.05 -0.34
CA ALA A 27 -5.33 -6.44 0.87
C ALA A 27 -5.94 -5.07 1.19
N LEU A 28 -6.23 -4.25 0.17
CA LEU A 28 -6.87 -2.95 0.36
C LEU A 28 -8.35 -3.10 0.73
N ILE A 29 -9.09 -3.97 0.03
CA ILE A 29 -10.50 -4.25 0.35
C ILE A 29 -10.62 -4.90 1.71
N GLY A 30 -9.87 -5.98 1.96
CA GLY A 30 -9.84 -6.68 3.23
C GLY A 30 -9.29 -5.83 4.37
N GLY A 31 -8.37 -4.92 4.07
CA GLY A 31 -7.86 -3.94 5.01
C GLY A 31 -8.93 -2.94 5.44
N GLY A 32 -9.65 -2.36 4.47
CA GLY A 32 -10.76 -1.44 4.74
C GLY A 32 -11.92 -2.12 5.49
N LEU A 33 -12.37 -3.28 5.01
CA LEU A 33 -13.42 -4.06 5.68
C LEU A 33 -13.00 -4.52 7.07
N GLY A 34 -11.75 -4.95 7.23
CA GLY A 34 -11.27 -5.39 8.54
C GLY A 34 -11.07 -4.25 9.52
N ILE A 35 -10.66 -3.05 9.07
CA ILE A 35 -10.65 -1.84 9.91
C ILE A 35 -12.08 -1.46 10.32
N ALA A 36 -13.04 -1.52 9.40
CA ALA A 36 -14.45 -1.23 9.70
C ALA A 36 -15.08 -2.24 10.69
N ASN A 37 -14.60 -3.49 10.70
CA ASN A 37 -15.00 -4.52 11.65
C ASN A 37 -14.07 -4.63 12.88
N GLU A 38 -13.22 -3.63 13.10
CA GLU A 38 -12.34 -3.53 14.27
C GLU A 38 -11.39 -4.74 14.43
N LYS A 39 -10.97 -5.35 13.31
CA LYS A 39 -10.06 -6.49 13.29
C LYS A 39 -8.61 -6.05 13.12
N LYS A 40 -7.74 -6.53 14.01
CA LYS A 40 -6.27 -6.34 13.93
C LYS A 40 -5.67 -6.82 12.61
N ILE A 41 -6.22 -7.88 12.03
CA ILE A 41 -5.77 -8.44 10.74
C ILE A 41 -6.04 -7.44 9.60
N GLY A 42 -7.21 -6.80 9.57
CA GLY A 42 -7.52 -5.77 8.58
C GLY A 42 -6.56 -4.60 8.63
N PHE A 43 -6.27 -4.13 9.85
CA PHE A 43 -5.27 -3.09 10.04
C PHE A 43 -3.89 -3.49 9.50
N ARG A 44 -3.44 -4.72 9.78
CA ARG A 44 -2.15 -5.22 9.25
C ARG A 44 -2.14 -5.31 7.73
N LEU A 45 -3.24 -5.75 7.12
CA LEU A 45 -3.39 -5.81 5.66
C LEU A 45 -3.32 -4.40 5.05
N ALA A 46 -4.07 -3.44 5.58
CA ALA A 46 -4.06 -2.06 5.11
C ALA A 46 -2.66 -1.42 5.23
N VAL A 47 -1.99 -1.60 6.36
CA VAL A 47 -0.61 -1.10 6.56
C VAL A 47 0.36 -1.74 5.58
N SER A 48 0.28 -3.07 5.40
CA SER A 48 1.18 -3.76 4.46
C SER A 48 0.97 -3.29 3.02
N ALA A 49 -0.28 -3.07 2.60
CA ALA A 49 -0.61 -2.55 1.29
C ALA A 49 -0.13 -1.10 1.11
N ALA A 50 -0.28 -0.25 2.12
CA ALA A 50 0.17 1.13 2.10
C ALA A 50 1.70 1.23 1.98
N ILE A 51 2.44 0.45 2.79
CA ILE A 51 3.91 0.38 2.71
C ILE A 51 4.35 -0.10 1.33
N TYR A 52 3.71 -1.15 0.81
CA TYR A 52 4.01 -1.65 -0.53
C TYR A 52 3.82 -0.58 -1.60
N SER A 53 2.76 0.22 -1.54
CA SER A 53 2.51 1.30 -2.50
C SER A 53 3.66 2.32 -2.52
N VAL A 54 4.15 2.74 -1.35
CA VAL A 54 5.33 3.63 -1.24
C VAL A 54 6.55 3.01 -1.91
N VAL A 55 6.87 1.75 -1.58
CA VAL A 55 8.03 1.05 -2.14
C VAL A 55 7.92 0.88 -3.66
N ALA A 56 6.73 0.53 -4.16
CA ALA A 56 6.49 0.38 -5.60
C ALA A 56 6.63 1.71 -6.35
N THR A 57 6.18 2.81 -5.76
CA THR A 57 6.31 4.15 -6.33
C THR A 57 7.78 4.60 -6.36
N LEU A 58 8.52 4.41 -5.25
CA LEU A 58 9.95 4.68 -5.19
C LEU A 58 10.75 3.83 -6.18
N TRP A 59 10.40 2.55 -6.35
CA TRP A 59 11.05 1.67 -7.32
C TRP A 59 10.94 2.21 -8.74
N ILE A 60 9.77 2.72 -9.14
CA ILE A 60 9.60 3.39 -10.43
C ILE A 60 10.47 4.65 -10.51
N GLY A 61 10.46 5.50 -9.49
CA GLY A 61 11.24 6.73 -9.49
C GLY A 61 12.76 6.53 -9.55
N ILE A 62 13.26 5.38 -9.10
CA ILE A 62 14.71 5.07 -9.10
C ILE A 62 15.13 4.39 -10.41
N ARG A 63 14.31 3.49 -10.97
CA ARG A 63 14.72 2.64 -12.11
C ARG A 63 14.22 3.11 -13.47
N TYR A 64 13.13 3.85 -13.47
CA TYR A 64 12.50 4.36 -14.68
C TYR A 64 12.61 5.88 -14.59
N ASP A 65 12.55 6.60 -15.71
CA ASP A 65 12.53 8.06 -15.73
C ASP A 65 11.07 8.53 -15.85
N PRO A 66 10.26 8.47 -14.77
CA PRO A 66 8.88 8.89 -14.82
C PRO A 66 8.79 10.41 -14.80
N GLN A 67 7.65 10.92 -15.26
CA GLN A 67 7.35 12.34 -15.14
C GLN A 67 7.30 12.76 -13.65
N LEU A 68 8.19 13.68 -13.27
CA LEU A 68 8.46 14.06 -11.88
C LEU A 68 7.20 14.45 -11.09
N LEU A 69 6.33 15.28 -11.68
CA LEU A 69 5.09 15.72 -11.03
C LEU A 69 4.16 14.53 -10.71
N GLY A 70 4.04 13.58 -11.64
CA GLY A 70 3.23 12.38 -11.45
C GLY A 70 3.78 11.47 -10.36
N LEU A 71 5.10 11.32 -10.31
CA LEU A 71 5.79 10.57 -9.26
C LEU A 71 5.58 11.20 -7.87
N LEU A 72 5.81 12.52 -7.75
CA LEU A 72 5.67 13.23 -6.47
C LEU A 72 4.24 13.19 -5.95
N LEU A 73 3.25 13.43 -6.82
CA LEU A 73 1.84 13.41 -6.44
C LEU A 73 1.40 12.02 -6.00
N ARG A 74 1.85 10.96 -6.70
CA ARG A 74 1.65 9.57 -6.29
C ARG A 74 2.24 9.28 -4.92
N LEU A 75 3.52 9.63 -4.76
CA LEU A 75 4.28 9.37 -3.54
C LEU A 75 3.66 10.10 -2.34
N MET A 76 3.15 11.32 -2.55
CA MET A 76 2.44 12.08 -1.53
C MET A 76 1.23 11.31 -1.00
N PHE A 77 0.36 10.78 -1.86
CA PHE A 77 -0.79 9.98 -1.43
C PHE A 77 -0.40 8.69 -0.73
N ASP A 78 0.63 8.01 -1.23
CA ASP A 78 1.11 6.76 -0.63
C ASP A 78 1.67 7.02 0.79
N ILE A 79 2.45 8.08 0.97
CA ILE A 79 2.98 8.49 2.27
C ILE A 79 1.85 8.92 3.21
N VAL A 80 0.91 9.75 2.74
CA VAL A 80 -0.23 10.20 3.55
C VAL A 80 -1.04 9.00 4.06
N LEU A 81 -1.27 7.98 3.24
CA LEU A 81 -1.98 6.76 3.66
C LEU A 81 -1.23 6.03 4.78
N VAL A 82 0.09 5.86 4.66
CA VAL A 82 0.91 5.24 5.71
C VAL A 82 0.86 6.07 7.00
N VAL A 83 1.01 7.39 6.89
CA VAL A 83 0.98 8.30 8.04
C VAL A 83 -0.37 8.24 8.75
N LEU A 84 -1.49 8.28 8.02
CA LEU A 84 -2.82 8.20 8.61
C LEU A 84 -3.06 6.86 9.33
N LEU A 85 -2.59 5.75 8.75
CA LEU A 85 -2.72 4.44 9.39
C LEU A 85 -1.86 4.30 10.64
N LEU A 86 -0.66 4.90 10.67
CA LEU A 86 0.27 4.81 11.80
C LEU A 86 0.16 5.98 12.80
N HIS A 87 -0.72 6.94 12.54
CA HIS A 87 -0.91 8.12 13.37
C HIS A 87 -1.23 7.75 14.83
N PRO A 88 -0.78 8.51 15.85
CA PRO A 88 -1.10 8.23 17.25
C PRO A 88 -2.60 8.11 17.52
N GLN A 89 -3.43 8.89 16.82
CA GLN A 89 -4.89 8.82 16.94
C GLN A 89 -5.45 7.46 16.47
N SER A 90 -4.95 6.91 15.36
CA SER A 90 -5.39 5.59 14.90
C SER A 90 -4.85 4.46 15.78
N LYS A 91 -3.67 4.64 16.39
CA LYS A 91 -3.12 3.73 17.41
C LYS A 91 -3.99 3.65 18.66
N GLU A 92 -4.48 4.78 19.15
CA GLU A 92 -5.33 4.84 20.34
C GLU A 92 -6.71 4.23 20.08
N TYR A 93 -7.32 4.55 18.93
CA TYR A 93 -8.56 3.90 18.49
C TYR A 93 -8.40 2.38 18.38
N ARG A 94 -7.33 1.93 17.71
CA ARG A 94 -7.01 0.50 17.60
C ARG A 94 -6.84 -0.17 18.96
N ARG A 95 -6.21 0.50 19.93
CA ARG A 95 -5.97 -0.07 21.26
C ARG A 95 -7.27 -0.37 22.01
N ILE A 96 -8.27 0.49 21.84
CA ILE A 96 -9.53 0.42 22.59
C ILE A 96 -10.53 -0.52 21.89
N TRP A 97 -10.65 -0.42 20.58
CA TRP A 97 -11.73 -1.04 19.83
C TRP A 97 -11.33 -2.35 19.16
N PHE A 98 -10.04 -2.54 18.83
CA PHE A 98 -9.67 -3.69 18.03
C PHE A 98 -9.44 -4.90 18.92
N THR A 99 -10.27 -5.92 18.70
CA THR A 99 -10.18 -7.21 19.41
C THR A 99 -9.12 -8.10 18.78
#